data_AF-A0A6A6WMW9-F1
#
_entry.id   AF-A0A6A6WMW9-F1
#
_cell.length_a   1.000
_cell.length_b   1.000
_cell.length_c   1.000
_cell.angle_alpha   90.00
_cell.angle_beta   90.00
_cell.angle_gamma   90.00
#
_symmetry.space_group_name_H-M   'P 1'
#
loop_
_entity.id
_entity.type
_entity.pdbx_description
1 polymer ?
#
loop_
_entity_poly.entity_id
_entity_poly.type
_entity_poly.pdbx_seq_one_letter_code
_entity_poly.pdbx_strand_id
1 'polypeptide(L)'
;MRIFSSMLLFGVFFTSSLAAGTYALHKTCTDEYPRLRYILLEAQGMARLATESIENWDEMSDELKHGFEFIFERRSFNDGIQDEESKEEESPGPRVTETPRMFRTMVSQIFKRVDDFQETDWESGEIHIYCNEDRWRELQDDEQYDDRIRRHFPNGSIPVNLRNSNRLPNDRLWIDRENGYWHRGPPECSHSSTLFGRYEDTPSRGPYGITITWCAKNWPHGQRFLIDLLLEQEDFSTTTIDNILSQHLSPVFLYGLLLTPRFDLREMTAGWAGSKRLSAEEALINIGSHVLFGLLSFLNELHVFIDEKHARLGYLVEKHD
;
A
#
# COMPACT_ATOMS: atom_id res chain seq x y z
N MET A 1 29.29 12.50 -42.46
CA MET A 1 28.83 13.53 -41.53
C MET A 1 27.53 13.04 -40.90
N ARG A 2 27.61 12.39 -39.73
CA ARG A 2 26.45 11.82 -39.01
C ARG A 2 26.22 12.69 -37.79
N ILE A 3 25.05 13.32 -37.72
CA ILE A 3 24.62 14.15 -36.60
C ILE A 3 24.02 13.20 -35.57
N PHE A 4 24.70 13.02 -34.44
CA PHE A 4 24.11 12.38 -33.26
C PHE A 4 23.23 13.41 -32.56
N SER A 5 21.90 13.23 -32.65
CA SER A 5 20.95 13.93 -31.79
C SER A 5 21.02 13.31 -30.40
N SER A 6 21.72 13.97 -29.48
CA SER A 6 21.60 13.74 -28.05
C SER A 6 20.22 14.22 -27.59
N MET A 7 19.27 13.29 -27.41
CA MET A 7 18.06 13.53 -26.63
C MET A 7 18.47 13.68 -25.15
N LEU A 8 18.58 14.93 -24.72
CA LEU A 8 18.58 15.29 -23.30
C LEU A 8 17.19 15.01 -22.74
N LEU A 9 17.05 13.90 -22.01
CA LEU A 9 15.96 13.69 -21.06
C LEU A 9 16.10 14.75 -19.96
N PHE A 10 15.41 15.88 -20.11
CA PHE A 10 15.11 16.74 -18.98
C PHE A 10 14.06 16.02 -18.13
N GLY A 11 14.52 15.24 -17.16
CA GLY A 11 13.70 14.83 -16.03
C GLY A 11 13.27 16.09 -15.30
N VAL A 12 12.00 16.45 -15.46
CA VAL A 12 11.36 17.48 -14.64
C VAL A 12 11.32 16.91 -13.23
N PHE A 13 12.28 17.29 -12.40
CA PHE A 13 12.19 17.10 -10.95
C PHE A 13 11.06 18.01 -10.46
N PHE A 14 9.83 17.49 -10.48
CA PHE A 14 8.75 18.07 -9.71
C PHE A 14 9.18 18.00 -8.24
N THR A 15 9.58 19.14 -7.67
CA THR A 15 9.67 19.29 -6.23
C THR A 15 8.24 19.27 -5.69
N SER A 16 7.68 18.07 -5.51
CA SER A 16 6.43 17.88 -4.78
C SER A 16 6.56 18.66 -3.49
N SER A 17 5.64 19.60 -3.26
CA SER A 17 5.75 20.52 -2.13
C SER A 17 5.99 19.73 -0.84
N LEU A 18 6.94 20.17 -0.03
CA LEU A 18 7.35 19.59 1.25
C LEU A 18 6.23 19.56 2.33
N ALA A 19 4.97 19.79 1.96
CA ALA A 19 3.86 19.67 2.87
C ALA A 19 3.74 18.20 3.30
N ALA A 20 3.77 17.98 4.61
CA ALA A 20 3.37 16.73 5.23
C ALA A 20 2.00 16.33 4.68
N GLY A 21 1.84 15.04 4.37
CA GLY A 21 0.53 14.55 3.98
C GLY A 21 -0.42 14.55 5.17
N THR A 22 -1.72 14.52 4.90
CA THR A 22 -2.73 14.41 5.95
C THR A 22 -3.67 13.25 5.70
N TYR A 23 -4.22 12.68 6.78
CA TYR A 23 -5.33 11.74 6.70
C TYR A 23 -6.44 12.15 7.65
N ALA A 24 -7.65 11.73 7.35
CA ALA A 24 -8.78 11.85 8.25
C ALA A 24 -9.49 10.50 8.37
N LEU A 25 -9.83 10.15 9.61
CA LEU A 25 -10.63 8.99 9.93
C LEU A 25 -12.10 9.39 9.97
N HIS A 26 -12.95 8.64 9.25
CA HIS A 26 -14.39 8.86 9.31
C HIS A 26 -14.91 8.52 10.71
N LYS A 27 -16.03 9.12 11.12
CA LYS A 27 -16.67 8.83 12.42
C LYS A 27 -16.95 7.34 12.64
N THR A 28 -17.16 6.56 11.57
CA THR A 28 -17.36 5.11 11.73
C THR A 28 -16.10 4.41 12.25
N CYS A 29 -14.91 4.95 11.95
CA CYS A 29 -13.66 4.48 12.55
C CYS A 29 -13.56 4.81 14.04
N THR A 30 -14.05 5.98 14.47
CA THR A 30 -13.98 6.38 15.88
C THR A 30 -15.05 5.71 16.73
N ASP A 31 -16.26 5.56 16.18
CA ASP A 31 -17.44 5.16 16.94
C ASP A 31 -17.62 3.64 16.97
N GLU A 32 -17.39 2.97 15.84
CA GLU A 32 -17.61 1.53 15.70
C GLU A 32 -16.32 0.71 15.77
N TYR A 33 -15.21 1.27 15.25
CA TYR A 33 -13.94 0.55 15.11
C TYR A 33 -12.73 1.29 15.71
N PRO A 34 -12.78 1.77 16.96
CA PRO A 34 -11.75 2.65 17.53
C PRO A 34 -10.35 2.04 17.55
N ARG A 35 -10.25 0.70 17.49
CA ARG A 35 -8.97 -0.02 17.45
C ARG A 35 -8.17 0.21 16.16
N LEU A 36 -8.83 0.55 15.05
CA LEU A 36 -8.17 0.75 13.76
C LEU A 36 -7.20 1.94 13.78
N ARG A 37 -7.42 2.92 14.66
CA ARG A 37 -6.46 4.01 14.86
C ARG A 37 -5.10 3.51 15.32
N TYR A 38 -5.04 2.56 16.26
CA TYR A 38 -3.77 2.00 16.74
C TYR A 38 -3.02 1.24 15.64
N ILE A 39 -3.76 0.58 14.76
CA ILE A 39 -3.21 -0.17 13.63
C ILE A 39 -2.61 0.77 12.59
N LEU A 40 -3.31 1.87 12.30
CA LEU A 40 -2.78 2.93 11.44
C LEU A 40 -1.50 3.54 12.04
N LEU A 41 -1.46 3.77 13.35
CA LEU A 41 -0.27 4.24 14.04
C LEU A 41 0.87 3.21 14.00
N GLU A 42 0.58 1.91 14.14
CA GLU A 42 1.57 0.85 13.98
C GLU A 42 2.12 0.83 12.55
N ALA A 43 1.27 1.00 11.53
CA ALA A 43 1.68 1.12 10.13
C ALA A 43 2.60 2.33 9.87
N GLN A 44 2.32 3.48 10.48
CA GLN A 44 3.23 4.63 10.45
C GLN A 44 4.54 4.31 11.20
N GLY A 45 4.45 3.61 12.33
CA GLY A 45 5.62 3.12 13.08
C GLY A 45 6.52 2.20 12.25
N MET A 46 5.95 1.30 11.45
CA MET A 46 6.70 0.48 10.49
C MET A 46 7.49 1.35 9.49
N ALA A 47 6.87 2.41 8.96
CA ALA A 47 7.53 3.36 8.06
C ALA A 47 8.64 4.15 8.76
N ARG A 48 8.39 4.60 10.00
CA ARG A 48 9.42 5.27 10.82
C ARG A 48 10.64 4.39 11.03
N LEU A 49 10.45 3.16 11.51
CA LEU A 49 11.53 2.19 11.75
C LEU A 49 12.30 1.87 10.46
N ALA A 50 11.61 1.74 9.33
CA ALA A 50 12.26 1.54 8.03
C ALA A 50 13.13 2.75 7.63
N THR A 51 12.65 3.97 7.88
CA THR A 51 13.41 5.20 7.63
C THR A 51 14.65 5.26 8.50
N GLU A 52 14.50 5.09 9.81
CA GLU A 52 15.59 5.11 10.80
C GLU A 52 16.63 4.03 10.48
N SER A 53 16.19 2.83 10.11
CA SER A 53 17.09 1.73 9.73
C SER A 53 17.92 2.10 8.50
N ILE A 54 17.29 2.65 7.44
CA ILE A 54 18.00 3.05 6.22
C ILE A 54 18.95 4.22 6.46
N GLU A 55 18.54 5.22 7.26
CA GLU A 55 19.37 6.38 7.60
C GLU A 55 20.59 5.98 8.44
N ASN A 56 20.45 4.97 9.30
CA ASN A 56 21.53 4.37 10.10
C ASN A 56 22.09 3.08 9.48
N TRP A 57 22.27 3.08 8.15
CA TRP A 57 22.63 1.88 7.38
C TRP A 57 23.79 1.08 7.98
N ASP A 58 24.85 1.74 8.45
CA ASP A 58 26.04 1.04 8.97
C ASP A 58 25.74 0.28 10.28
N GLU A 59 24.79 0.77 11.09
CA GLU A 59 24.35 0.18 12.36
C GLU A 59 23.19 -0.81 12.21
N MET A 60 22.52 -0.84 11.06
CA MET A 60 21.46 -1.80 10.75
C MET A 60 21.95 -3.24 10.88
N SER A 61 21.11 -4.15 11.40
CA SER A 61 21.40 -5.58 11.47
C SER A 61 21.69 -6.18 10.09
N ASP A 62 22.55 -7.19 10.02
CA ASP A 62 22.91 -7.83 8.76
C ASP A 62 21.70 -8.51 8.11
N GLU A 63 20.78 -9.05 8.92
CA GLU A 63 19.54 -9.66 8.45
C GLU A 63 18.61 -8.64 7.78
N LEU A 64 18.45 -7.45 8.37
CA LEU A 64 17.63 -6.40 7.77
C LEU A 64 18.30 -5.79 6.53
N LYS A 65 19.64 -5.64 6.53
CA LYS A 65 20.42 -5.25 5.35
C LYS A 65 20.19 -6.24 4.20
N HIS A 66 20.31 -7.54 4.47
CA HIS A 66 20.04 -8.58 3.47
C HIS A 66 18.59 -8.54 2.99
N GLY A 67 17.63 -8.31 3.89
CA GLY A 67 16.23 -8.09 3.52
C GLY A 67 16.05 -6.92 2.55
N PHE A 68 16.68 -5.77 2.82
CA PHE A 68 16.68 -4.62 1.92
C PHE A 68 17.31 -4.95 0.56
N GLU A 69 18.53 -5.51 0.59
CA GLU A 69 19.28 -5.83 -0.63
C GLU A 69 18.54 -6.87 -1.48
N PHE A 70 17.88 -7.83 -0.85
CA PHE A 70 17.04 -8.81 -1.54
C PHE A 70 15.83 -8.17 -2.23
N ILE A 71 15.13 -7.26 -1.53
CA ILE A 71 13.91 -6.64 -2.05
C ILE A 71 14.25 -5.62 -3.15
N PHE A 72 15.24 -4.76 -2.94
CA PHE A 72 15.46 -3.58 -3.78
C PHE A 72 16.76 -3.63 -4.60
N GLU A 73 17.78 -4.37 -4.19
CA GLU A 73 19.08 -4.41 -4.91
C GLU A 73 19.31 -5.72 -5.68
N ARG A 74 18.46 -6.74 -5.47
CA ARG A 74 18.52 -8.08 -6.06
C ARG A 74 19.90 -8.74 -5.96
N ARG A 75 20.57 -8.61 -4.82
CA ARG A 75 21.65 -9.56 -4.53
C ARG A 75 21.04 -10.94 -4.37
N SER A 76 21.37 -11.82 -5.30
CA SER A 76 20.95 -13.21 -5.25
C SER A 76 21.61 -13.85 -4.03
N PHE A 77 20.82 -14.42 -3.11
CA PHE A 77 21.34 -15.26 -2.02
C PHE A 77 22.20 -16.45 -2.54
N ASN A 78 22.17 -16.74 -3.84
CA ASN A 78 22.93 -17.83 -4.45
C ASN A 78 24.31 -17.43 -4.99
N ASP A 79 24.71 -16.16 -4.97
CA ASP A 79 26.04 -15.75 -5.48
C ASP A 79 27.19 -16.25 -4.57
N GLY A 80 26.88 -16.88 -3.43
CA GLY A 80 27.84 -17.57 -2.57
C GLY A 80 28.00 -19.08 -2.79
N ILE A 81 27.23 -19.72 -3.69
CA ILE A 81 27.20 -21.21 -3.80
C ILE A 81 27.47 -21.74 -5.23
N GLN A 82 27.74 -20.89 -6.23
CA GLN A 82 28.11 -21.37 -7.57
C GLN A 82 29.54 -20.98 -7.97
N ASP A 83 30.41 -21.99 -7.88
CA ASP A 83 31.55 -22.31 -8.75
C ASP A 83 32.44 -21.16 -9.24
N GLU A 84 33.66 -21.10 -8.70
CA GLU A 84 34.79 -20.23 -9.06
C GLU A 84 35.29 -20.33 -10.53
N GLU A 85 34.53 -20.89 -11.49
CA GLU A 85 35.07 -21.26 -12.81
C GLU A 85 34.56 -20.52 -14.05
N SER A 86 33.61 -19.58 -13.94
CA SER A 86 33.29 -18.69 -15.07
C SER A 86 33.96 -17.33 -14.92
N LYS A 87 35.23 -17.26 -15.36
CA LYS A 87 35.88 -16.01 -15.80
C LYS A 87 35.17 -15.51 -17.06
N GLU A 88 34.09 -14.75 -16.90
CA GLU A 88 33.60 -13.90 -17.98
C GLU A 88 34.24 -12.51 -17.88
N GLU A 89 34.65 -12.03 -19.04
CA GLU A 89 35.41 -10.80 -19.26
C GLU A 89 34.68 -9.58 -18.71
N GLU A 90 35.27 -8.95 -17.69
CA GLU A 90 34.90 -7.62 -17.21
C GLU A 90 35.06 -6.59 -18.33
N SER A 91 33.96 -6.25 -18.98
CA SER A 91 33.85 -4.98 -19.68
C SER A 91 33.87 -3.85 -18.63
N PRO A 92 34.70 -2.81 -18.77
CA PRO A 92 34.77 -1.72 -17.80
C PRO A 92 33.58 -0.78 -18.00
N GLY A 93 32.40 -1.26 -17.60
CA GLY A 93 31.23 -0.41 -17.41
C GLY A 93 31.47 0.56 -16.24
N PRO A 94 30.81 1.72 -16.23
CA PRO A 94 30.93 2.67 -15.13
C PRO A 94 30.60 1.97 -13.80
N ARG A 95 31.49 2.16 -12.81
CA ARG A 95 31.39 1.53 -11.49
C ARG A 95 30.01 1.81 -10.88
N VAL A 96 29.23 0.75 -10.72
CA VAL A 96 27.87 0.68 -10.18
C VAL A 96 27.89 0.87 -8.65
N THR A 97 28.50 1.95 -8.15
CA THR A 97 28.50 2.27 -6.70
C THR A 97 27.47 3.34 -6.33
N GLU A 98 26.89 4.03 -7.32
CA GLU A 98 25.87 5.07 -7.08
C GLU A 98 24.45 4.51 -6.95
N THR A 99 24.17 3.36 -7.58
CA THR A 99 22.84 2.74 -7.62
C THR A 99 22.31 2.32 -6.25
N PRO A 100 23.09 1.65 -5.37
CA PRO A 100 22.60 1.25 -4.04
C PRO A 100 22.22 2.44 -3.15
N ARG A 101 23.04 3.50 -3.16
CA ARG A 101 22.78 4.71 -2.38
C ARG A 101 21.53 5.44 -2.88
N MET A 102 21.32 5.47 -4.19
CA MET A 102 20.12 6.06 -4.79
C MET A 102 18.86 5.33 -4.34
N PHE A 103 18.85 3.99 -4.38
CA PHE A 103 17.70 3.18 -3.98
C PHE A 103 17.34 3.40 -2.51
N ARG A 104 18.34 3.34 -1.62
CA ARG A 104 18.16 3.66 -0.19
C ARG A 104 17.55 5.03 0.02
N THR A 105 18.05 6.04 -0.69
CA THR A 105 17.53 7.41 -0.60
C THR A 105 16.06 7.48 -1.04
N MET A 106 15.69 6.83 -2.15
CA MET A 106 14.31 6.83 -2.64
C MET A 106 13.36 6.13 -1.67
N VAL A 107 13.73 4.93 -1.20
CA VAL A 107 12.92 4.13 -0.28
C VAL A 107 12.75 4.85 1.07
N SER A 108 13.85 5.38 1.63
CA SER A 108 13.82 6.19 2.86
C SER A 108 12.91 7.42 2.71
N GLN A 109 12.96 8.13 1.59
CA GLN A 109 12.09 9.28 1.34
C GLN A 109 10.60 8.91 1.28
N ILE A 110 10.26 7.74 0.72
CA ILE A 110 8.87 7.26 0.69
C ILE A 110 8.40 7.00 2.11
N PHE A 111 9.15 6.22 2.90
CA PHE A 111 8.75 5.91 4.27
C PHE A 111 8.71 7.13 5.18
N LYS A 112 9.67 8.04 5.07
CA LYS A 112 9.66 9.30 5.82
C LYS A 112 8.39 10.09 5.58
N ARG A 113 7.94 10.17 4.33
CA ARG A 113 6.68 10.85 3.97
C ARG A 113 5.44 10.11 4.49
N VAL A 114 5.50 8.80 4.66
CA VAL A 114 4.41 8.01 5.29
C VAL A 114 4.39 8.23 6.81
N ASP A 115 5.55 8.27 7.46
CA ASP A 115 5.68 8.61 8.89
C ASP A 115 5.20 10.05 9.17
N ASP A 116 5.54 10.99 8.28
CA ASP A 116 5.13 12.40 8.38
C ASP A 116 3.61 12.64 8.19
N PHE A 117 2.81 11.62 7.87
CA PHE A 117 1.35 11.77 7.74
C PHE A 117 0.71 12.22 9.07
N GLN A 118 -0.08 13.29 9.03
CA GLN A 118 -0.77 13.82 10.22
C GLN A 118 -2.28 13.60 10.13
N GLU A 119 -2.88 13.20 11.25
CA GLU A 119 -4.34 13.16 11.38
C GLU A 119 -4.90 14.59 11.42
N THR A 120 -5.96 14.84 10.65
CA THR A 120 -6.66 16.13 10.59
C THR A 120 -8.18 15.92 10.59
N ASP A 121 -8.94 17.02 10.62
CA ASP A 121 -10.38 17.00 10.40
C ASP A 121 -10.76 16.43 9.02
N TRP A 122 -11.98 15.90 8.93
CA TRP A 122 -12.49 15.25 7.73
C TRP A 122 -12.47 16.14 6.48
N GLU A 123 -12.62 17.45 6.63
CA GLU A 123 -12.66 18.37 5.49
C GLU A 123 -11.27 18.69 4.93
N SER A 124 -10.22 18.51 5.74
CA SER A 124 -8.83 18.88 5.41
C SER A 124 -7.94 17.67 5.07
N GLY A 125 -8.48 16.46 5.14
CA GLY A 125 -7.75 15.23 4.84
C GLY A 125 -7.41 15.07 3.36
N GLU A 126 -6.14 14.78 3.06
CA GLU A 126 -5.73 14.28 1.74
C GLU A 126 -6.20 12.82 1.55
N ILE A 127 -6.04 12.01 2.60
CA ILE A 127 -6.50 10.62 2.64
C ILE A 127 -7.74 10.52 3.52
N HIS A 128 -8.84 10.04 2.96
CA HIS A 128 -10.07 9.78 3.71
C HIS A 128 -10.26 8.31 3.97
N ILE A 129 -10.33 7.93 5.24
CA ILE A 129 -10.37 6.53 5.64
C ILE A 129 -11.74 6.22 6.25
N TYR A 130 -12.50 5.35 5.58
CA TYR A 130 -13.73 4.77 6.09
C TYR A 130 -13.48 3.39 6.67
N CYS A 131 -14.10 3.09 7.81
CA CYS A 131 -13.95 1.79 8.47
C CYS A 131 -15.07 0.80 8.20
N ASN A 132 -16.07 1.21 7.42
CA ASN A 132 -17.13 0.37 6.91
C ASN A 132 -17.59 0.89 5.55
N GLU A 133 -18.45 0.12 4.90
CA GLU A 133 -19.00 0.43 3.57
C GLU A 133 -20.44 0.95 3.63
N ASP A 134 -20.97 1.21 4.83
CA ASP A 134 -22.39 1.53 5.04
C ASP A 134 -22.81 2.88 4.42
N ARG A 135 -21.86 3.70 3.99
CA ARG A 135 -22.12 4.94 3.22
C ARG A 135 -22.69 4.66 1.83
N TRP A 136 -22.43 3.47 1.28
CA TRP A 136 -22.94 3.06 -0.04
C TRP A 136 -24.37 2.56 0.09
N ARG A 137 -25.22 3.01 -0.83
CA ARG A 137 -26.60 2.52 -0.94
C ARG A 137 -26.99 2.34 -2.40
N GLU A 138 -27.85 1.37 -2.65
CA GLU A 138 -28.45 1.20 -3.97
C GLU A 138 -29.29 2.44 -4.29
N LEU A 139 -29.01 3.07 -5.43
CA LEU A 139 -29.70 4.26 -5.88
C LEU A 139 -31.16 3.89 -6.18
N GLN A 140 -32.11 4.56 -5.53
CA GLN A 140 -33.52 4.27 -5.78
C GLN A 140 -33.93 4.78 -7.17
N ASP A 141 -34.95 4.16 -7.77
CA ASP A 141 -35.43 4.53 -9.11
C ASP A 141 -35.75 6.03 -9.19
N ASP A 142 -36.38 6.56 -8.15
CA ASP A 142 -36.73 7.96 -7.95
C ASP A 142 -35.57 8.84 -7.49
N GLU A 143 -34.32 8.39 -7.59
CA GLU A 143 -33.11 9.21 -7.37
C GLU A 143 -32.15 9.17 -8.58
N GLN A 144 -32.42 8.32 -9.57
CA GLN A 144 -31.51 8.05 -10.70
C GLN A 144 -31.30 9.22 -11.68
N TYR A 145 -32.26 10.14 -11.73
CA TYR A 145 -32.30 11.22 -12.72
C TYR A 145 -32.74 12.51 -12.04
N ASP A 146 -32.05 13.63 -12.33
CA ASP A 146 -32.49 14.99 -11.97
C ASP A 146 -33.91 15.23 -12.52
N ASP A 147 -34.72 16.00 -11.80
CA ASP A 147 -36.05 16.47 -12.18
C ASP A 147 -36.09 17.04 -13.60
N ARG A 148 -35.01 17.67 -14.06
CA ARG A 148 -34.90 18.17 -15.44
C ARG A 148 -35.02 17.06 -16.48
N ILE A 149 -34.37 15.94 -16.24
CA ILE A 149 -34.42 14.77 -17.13
C ILE A 149 -35.79 14.08 -17.00
N ARG A 150 -36.34 14.01 -15.78
CA ARG A 150 -37.64 13.36 -15.53
C ARG A 150 -38.79 13.98 -16.29
N ARG A 151 -38.77 15.29 -16.49
CA ARG A 151 -39.79 16.02 -17.26
C ARG A 151 -39.88 15.58 -18.72
N HIS A 152 -38.84 14.93 -19.25
CA HIS A 152 -38.87 14.37 -20.61
C HIS A 152 -39.54 12.99 -20.67
N PHE A 153 -39.82 12.34 -19.54
CA PHE A 153 -40.56 11.09 -19.53
C PHE A 153 -42.07 11.33 -19.52
N PRO A 154 -42.86 10.47 -20.20
CA PRO A 154 -44.31 10.51 -20.12
C PRO A 154 -44.78 10.48 -18.65
N ASN A 155 -45.62 11.45 -18.28
CA ASN A 155 -46.17 11.63 -16.92
C ASN A 155 -45.11 11.87 -15.82
N GLY A 156 -43.88 12.27 -16.19
CA GLY A 156 -42.79 12.48 -15.23
C GLY A 156 -42.27 11.18 -14.59
N SER A 157 -42.70 10.02 -15.09
CA SER A 157 -42.39 8.71 -14.51
C SER A 157 -41.30 8.00 -15.29
N ILE A 158 -40.31 7.44 -14.59
CA ILE A 158 -39.19 6.74 -15.22
C ILE A 158 -39.70 5.42 -15.84
N PRO A 159 -39.51 5.21 -17.16
CA PRO A 159 -39.88 3.97 -17.84
C PRO A 159 -39.32 2.75 -17.13
N VAL A 160 -40.14 1.69 -17.01
CA VAL A 160 -39.81 0.48 -16.24
C VAL A 160 -38.44 -0.09 -16.66
N ASN A 161 -38.16 -0.18 -17.96
CA ASN A 161 -36.90 -0.68 -18.49
C ASN A 161 -35.66 0.19 -18.22
N LEU A 162 -35.83 1.42 -17.73
CA LEU A 162 -34.74 2.34 -17.38
C LEU A 162 -34.47 2.42 -15.88
N ARG A 163 -35.41 1.91 -15.06
CA ARG A 163 -35.32 1.86 -13.60
C ARG A 163 -34.12 1.05 -13.14
N ASN A 164 -33.49 1.49 -12.06
CA ASN A 164 -32.37 0.80 -11.46
C ASN A 164 -32.78 -0.59 -10.92
N SER A 165 -33.98 -0.67 -10.33
CA SER A 165 -34.55 -1.91 -9.79
C SER A 165 -34.69 -3.05 -10.82
N ASN A 166 -34.84 -2.70 -12.11
CA ASN A 166 -34.96 -3.66 -13.21
C ASN A 166 -33.63 -4.04 -13.86
N ARG A 167 -32.50 -3.49 -13.38
CA ARG A 167 -31.16 -3.92 -13.82
C ARG A 167 -30.76 -5.20 -13.11
N LEU A 168 -29.88 -5.98 -13.77
CA LEU A 168 -29.22 -7.11 -13.13
C LEU A 168 -28.48 -6.64 -11.87
N PRO A 169 -28.36 -7.43 -10.80
CA PRO A 169 -27.74 -7.00 -9.54
C PRO A 169 -26.36 -6.35 -9.70
N ASN A 170 -25.51 -6.89 -10.57
CA ASN A 170 -24.17 -6.35 -10.86
C ASN A 170 -24.17 -5.10 -11.76
N ASP A 171 -25.33 -4.75 -12.34
CA ASP A 171 -25.52 -3.56 -13.17
C ASP A 171 -26.29 -2.44 -12.46
N ARG A 172 -26.74 -2.68 -11.24
CA ARG A 172 -27.44 -1.68 -10.44
C ARG A 172 -26.48 -0.56 -10.05
N LEU A 173 -27.01 0.65 -10.00
CA LEU A 173 -26.29 1.85 -9.61
C LEU A 173 -26.31 1.98 -8.09
N TRP A 174 -25.15 2.29 -7.55
CA TRP A 174 -24.93 2.56 -6.14
C TRP A 174 -24.38 3.97 -5.98
N ILE A 175 -24.72 4.63 -4.88
CA ILE A 175 -24.31 6.00 -4.59
C ILE A 175 -23.68 6.08 -3.19
N ASP A 176 -22.57 6.79 -3.12
CA ASP A 176 -21.95 7.30 -1.91
C ASP A 176 -22.47 8.72 -1.73
N ARG A 177 -23.40 8.91 -0.79
CA ARG A 177 -24.01 10.23 -0.55
C ARG A 177 -23.06 11.20 0.13
N GLU A 178 -22.05 10.70 0.85
CA GLU A 178 -21.13 11.54 1.61
C GLU A 178 -20.11 12.19 0.69
N ASN A 179 -19.65 11.45 -0.32
CA ASN A 179 -18.70 11.96 -1.32
C ASN A 179 -19.35 12.33 -2.67
N GLY A 180 -20.64 12.01 -2.88
CA GLY A 180 -21.37 12.32 -4.11
C GLY A 180 -21.01 11.44 -5.31
N TYR A 181 -20.37 10.30 -5.09
CA TYR A 181 -19.97 9.37 -6.14
C TYR A 181 -21.05 8.34 -6.44
N TRP A 182 -21.11 7.89 -7.69
CA TRP A 182 -21.92 6.75 -8.08
C TRP A 182 -21.09 5.75 -8.87
N HIS A 183 -21.42 4.47 -8.77
CA HIS A 183 -20.83 3.43 -9.61
C HIS A 183 -21.86 2.35 -9.94
N ARG A 184 -21.46 1.45 -10.84
CA ARG A 184 -22.25 0.29 -11.23
C ARG A 184 -21.77 -0.94 -10.46
N GLY A 185 -22.71 -1.80 -10.07
CA GLY A 185 -22.48 -3.01 -9.30
C GLY A 185 -22.45 -2.74 -7.80
N PRO A 186 -22.58 -3.78 -6.97
CA PRO A 186 -22.49 -3.63 -5.53
C PRO A 186 -21.10 -3.11 -5.14
N PRO A 187 -21.00 -2.41 -4.00
CA PRO A 187 -19.76 -1.78 -3.56
C PRO A 187 -18.69 -2.85 -3.22
N GLU A 188 -17.42 -2.47 -3.29
CA GLU A 188 -16.28 -3.40 -3.43
C GLU A 188 -16.10 -4.33 -2.22
N CYS A 189 -16.48 -3.94 -1.00
CA CYS A 189 -16.44 -4.86 0.15
C CYS A 189 -17.44 -6.01 0.04
N SER A 190 -18.42 -5.96 -0.87
CA SER A 190 -19.30 -7.11 -1.12
C SER A 190 -18.60 -8.29 -1.81
N HIS A 191 -17.40 -8.07 -2.37
CA HIS A 191 -16.67 -9.05 -3.18
C HIS A 191 -15.45 -9.67 -2.50
N SER A 192 -15.45 -9.79 -1.16
CA SER A 192 -14.36 -10.34 -0.33
C SER A 192 -13.07 -9.53 -0.27
N SER A 193 -13.04 -8.33 -0.84
CA SER A 193 -11.90 -7.42 -0.69
C SER A 193 -11.73 -7.01 0.77
N THR A 194 -10.48 -6.94 1.19
CA THR A 194 -10.04 -6.68 2.57
C THR A 194 -9.89 -5.17 2.83
N LEU A 195 -9.37 -4.49 1.82
CA LEU A 195 -9.27 -3.05 1.67
C LEU A 195 -9.45 -2.74 0.19
N PHE A 196 -10.04 -1.59 -0.13
CA PHE A 196 -9.87 -0.99 -1.43
C PHE A 196 -9.63 0.51 -1.30
N GLY A 197 -8.73 1.03 -2.13
CA GLY A 197 -8.53 2.46 -2.32
C GLY A 197 -9.18 2.90 -3.61
N ARG A 198 -9.97 3.96 -3.55
CA ARG A 198 -10.54 4.62 -4.72
C ARG A 198 -9.95 6.03 -4.82
N TYR A 199 -9.25 6.26 -5.93
CA TYR A 199 -8.80 7.60 -6.29
C TYR A 199 -10.01 8.49 -6.50
N GLU A 200 -9.96 9.67 -5.89
CA GLU A 200 -10.99 10.67 -6.03
C GLU A 200 -10.42 11.85 -6.80
N ASP A 201 -10.78 11.94 -8.07
CA ASP A 201 -10.55 13.16 -8.84
C ASP A 201 -11.63 14.20 -8.45
N THR A 202 -11.61 14.63 -7.19
CA THR A 202 -12.40 15.77 -6.72
C THR A 202 -11.52 17.02 -6.69
N PRO A 203 -11.92 18.10 -7.40
CA PRO A 203 -11.19 19.37 -7.39
C PRO A 203 -10.95 19.95 -5.98
N SER A 204 -11.77 19.58 -5.01
CA SER A 204 -11.69 20.04 -3.62
C SER A 204 -10.60 19.38 -2.78
N ARG A 205 -10.09 18.20 -3.16
CA ARG A 205 -9.18 17.37 -2.33
C ARG A 205 -7.73 17.39 -2.80
N GLY A 206 -7.41 18.26 -3.76
CA GLY A 206 -6.07 18.39 -4.33
C GLY A 206 -5.67 17.21 -5.23
N PRO A 207 -4.46 17.26 -5.82
CA PRO A 207 -4.03 16.29 -6.83
C PRO A 207 -3.71 14.89 -6.27
N TYR A 208 -3.71 14.73 -4.95
CA TYR A 208 -3.32 13.49 -4.27
C TYR A 208 -4.47 12.88 -3.45
N GLY A 209 -5.69 13.41 -3.58
CA GLY A 209 -6.86 12.93 -2.84
C GLY A 209 -7.18 11.46 -3.10
N ILE A 210 -7.33 10.68 -2.03
CA ILE A 210 -7.74 9.28 -2.11
C ILE A 210 -8.71 8.93 -0.98
N THR A 211 -9.73 8.15 -1.31
CA THR A 211 -10.61 7.53 -0.31
C THR A 211 -10.27 6.06 -0.17
N ILE A 212 -9.92 5.66 1.04
CA ILE A 212 -9.66 4.28 1.42
C ILE A 212 -10.87 3.77 2.20
N THR A 213 -11.33 2.57 1.86
CA THR A 213 -12.41 1.90 2.58
C THR A 213 -11.94 0.56 3.10
N TRP A 214 -12.09 0.39 4.41
CA TRP A 214 -11.85 -0.84 5.11
C TRP A 214 -13.13 -1.67 5.18
N CYS A 215 -13.02 -2.90 4.74
CA CYS A 215 -14.13 -3.83 4.67
C CYS A 215 -14.30 -4.59 5.99
N ALA A 216 -14.64 -3.88 7.07
CA ALA A 216 -14.69 -4.46 8.42
C ALA A 216 -15.48 -5.77 8.54
N LYS A 217 -16.57 -5.94 7.77
CA LYS A 217 -17.39 -7.17 7.76
C LYS A 217 -16.66 -8.40 7.19
N ASN A 218 -15.62 -8.20 6.38
CA ASN A 218 -14.82 -9.27 5.78
C ASN A 218 -13.64 -9.67 6.68
N TRP A 219 -13.41 -8.98 7.79
CA TRP A 219 -12.35 -9.32 8.72
C TRP A 219 -12.85 -10.31 9.77
N PRO A 220 -12.21 -11.49 9.91
CA PRO A 220 -12.58 -12.43 10.95
C PRO A 220 -12.40 -11.77 12.32
N HIS A 221 -13.41 -11.86 13.19
CA HIS A 221 -13.36 -11.38 14.58
C HIS A 221 -12.24 -12.01 15.45
N GLY A 222 -11.39 -12.89 14.89
CA GLY A 222 -10.27 -13.54 15.55
C GLY A 222 -8.89 -13.29 14.93
N GLN A 223 -8.75 -12.41 13.94
CA GLN A 223 -7.43 -12.02 13.43
C GLN A 223 -6.75 -10.98 14.33
N ARG A 224 -5.41 -11.04 14.37
CA ARG A 224 -4.57 -10.25 15.26
C ARG A 224 -4.41 -8.85 14.70
N PHE A 225 -4.83 -7.86 15.48
CA PHE A 225 -4.94 -6.47 15.03
C PHE A 225 -3.59 -5.77 14.97
N LEU A 226 -2.71 -6.05 15.93
CA LEU A 226 -1.40 -5.44 16.09
C LEU A 226 -0.32 -6.52 16.03
N ILE A 227 0.77 -6.22 15.34
CA ILE A 227 1.95 -7.08 15.22
C ILE A 227 2.67 -7.13 16.56
N ASP A 228 2.67 -6.07 17.37
CA ASP A 228 3.27 -6.10 18.71
C ASP A 228 2.68 -7.20 19.62
N LEU A 229 1.43 -7.60 19.37
CA LEU A 229 0.78 -8.70 20.11
C LEU A 229 1.17 -10.10 19.60
N LEU A 230 1.93 -10.19 18.49
CA LEU A 230 2.41 -11.46 17.94
C LEU A 230 3.37 -12.16 18.88
N LEU A 231 4.27 -11.41 19.51
CA LEU A 231 5.35 -11.95 20.35
C LEU A 231 4.81 -12.83 21.49
N GLU A 232 3.60 -12.54 21.97
CA GLU A 232 3.00 -13.28 23.08
C GLU A 232 2.31 -14.59 22.66
N GLN A 233 2.04 -14.79 21.37
CA GLN A 233 1.06 -15.80 20.94
C GLN A 233 1.47 -16.62 19.71
N GLU A 234 2.55 -16.30 19.01
CA GLU A 234 2.97 -17.03 17.80
C GLU A 234 4.30 -17.77 17.98
N ASP A 235 4.34 -18.98 17.40
CA ASP A 235 5.58 -19.72 17.21
C ASP A 235 6.16 -19.31 15.85
N PHE A 236 7.18 -18.46 15.88
CA PHE A 236 7.81 -17.95 14.66
C PHE A 236 8.52 -19.03 13.85
N SER A 237 8.88 -20.17 14.46
CA SER A 237 9.65 -21.23 13.80
C SER A 237 8.96 -21.85 12.57
N THR A 238 7.63 -21.71 12.48
CA THR A 238 6.83 -22.18 11.33
C THR A 238 6.10 -21.05 10.61
N THR A 239 6.27 -19.81 11.06
CA THR A 239 5.56 -18.65 10.54
C THR A 239 6.35 -18.02 9.41
N THR A 240 5.68 -17.73 8.30
CA THR A 240 6.27 -16.99 7.19
C THR A 240 5.87 -15.53 7.23
N ILE A 241 6.68 -14.67 6.63
CA ILE A 241 6.33 -13.25 6.49
C ILE A 241 5.03 -13.05 5.67
N ASP A 242 4.79 -13.91 4.68
CA ASP A 242 3.55 -13.89 3.88
C ASP A 242 2.32 -14.23 4.74
N ASN A 243 2.48 -15.10 5.75
CA ASN A 243 1.42 -15.37 6.71
C ASN A 243 1.11 -14.12 7.54
N ILE A 244 2.13 -13.44 8.08
CA ILE A 244 1.93 -12.19 8.83
C ILE A 244 1.22 -11.14 7.98
N LEU A 245 1.67 -10.93 6.73
CA LEU A 245 1.06 -9.98 5.79
C LEU A 245 -0.43 -10.26 5.55
N SER A 246 -0.84 -11.53 5.55
CA SER A 246 -2.23 -11.93 5.32
C SER A 246 -3.11 -11.90 6.57
N GLN A 247 -2.52 -11.93 7.76
CA GLN A 247 -3.22 -12.10 9.04
C GLN A 247 -3.28 -10.84 9.89
N HIS A 248 -2.47 -9.82 9.58
CA HIS A 248 -2.36 -8.59 10.37
C HIS A 248 -2.81 -7.38 9.58
N LEU A 249 -3.43 -6.42 10.29
CA LEU A 249 -3.98 -5.22 9.66
C LEU A 249 -2.91 -4.18 9.36
N SER A 250 -1.87 -4.07 10.17
CA SER A 250 -0.88 -2.99 10.06
C SER A 250 -0.16 -2.95 8.71
N PRO A 251 0.28 -4.07 8.12
CA PRO A 251 0.85 -4.06 6.77
C PRO A 251 -0.17 -3.66 5.70
N VAL A 252 -1.45 -4.01 5.88
CA VAL A 252 -2.51 -3.57 4.98
C VAL A 252 -2.75 -2.08 5.12
N PHE A 253 -2.64 -1.50 6.34
CA PHE A 253 -2.77 -0.06 6.54
C PHE A 253 -1.62 0.69 5.90
N LEU A 254 -0.39 0.16 6.03
CA LEU A 254 0.77 0.68 5.31
C LEU A 254 0.56 0.62 3.80
N TYR A 255 0.05 -0.50 3.28
CA TYR A 255 -0.33 -0.63 1.86
C TYR A 255 -1.32 0.47 1.46
N GLY A 256 -2.37 0.68 2.26
CA GLY A 256 -3.38 1.71 2.02
C GLY A 256 -2.79 3.11 1.94
N LEU A 257 -1.90 3.49 2.86
CA LEU A 257 -1.21 4.78 2.81
C LEU A 257 -0.36 4.93 1.54
N LEU A 258 0.32 3.87 1.13
CA LEU A 258 1.17 3.84 -0.06
C LEU A 258 0.40 3.89 -1.39
N LEU A 259 -0.93 3.67 -1.38
CA LEU A 259 -1.78 3.90 -2.56
C LEU A 259 -1.90 5.39 -2.91
N THR A 260 -1.51 6.30 -2.01
CA THR A 260 -1.65 7.74 -2.27
C THR A 260 -0.85 8.15 -3.51
N PRO A 261 -1.44 8.86 -4.49
CA PRO A 261 -0.78 9.17 -5.77
C PRO A 261 0.55 9.90 -5.64
N ARG A 262 0.80 10.58 -4.51
CA ARG A 262 2.03 11.31 -4.22
C ARG A 262 3.30 10.44 -4.22
N PHE A 263 3.15 9.12 -4.09
CA PHE A 263 4.27 8.18 -4.08
C PHE A 263 4.61 7.61 -5.46
N ASP A 264 3.72 7.73 -6.45
CA ASP A 264 3.85 7.13 -7.79
C ASP A 264 4.22 5.63 -7.75
N LEU A 265 3.66 4.92 -6.79
CA LEU A 265 3.82 3.48 -6.64
C LEU A 265 2.69 2.72 -7.34
N ARG A 266 2.96 1.47 -7.68
CA ARG A 266 2.06 0.57 -8.40
C ARG A 266 1.93 -0.74 -7.66
N GLU A 267 0.77 -1.36 -7.78
CA GLU A 267 0.61 -2.75 -7.38
C GLU A 267 1.04 -3.65 -8.54
N MET A 268 2.17 -4.35 -8.37
CA MET A 268 2.65 -5.35 -9.32
C MET A 268 2.54 -6.74 -8.74
N THR A 269 2.95 -6.90 -7.47
CA THR A 269 2.90 -8.15 -6.73
C THR A 269 2.96 -7.88 -5.23
N ALA A 270 2.51 -8.85 -4.44
CA ALA A 270 2.51 -8.80 -2.99
C ALA A 270 3.29 -9.98 -2.40
N GLY A 271 3.75 -9.78 -1.17
CA GLY A 271 4.44 -10.82 -0.41
C GLY A 271 5.88 -11.10 -0.86
N TRP A 272 6.57 -11.85 -0.03
CA TRP A 272 7.94 -12.28 -0.19
C TRP A 272 8.18 -13.08 -1.47
N ALA A 273 7.27 -14.02 -1.77
CA ALA A 273 7.33 -14.79 -3.02
C ALA A 273 7.15 -13.93 -4.28
N GLY A 274 6.32 -12.90 -4.19
CA GLY A 274 6.08 -11.94 -5.26
C GLY A 274 7.30 -11.06 -5.51
N SER A 275 7.81 -10.42 -4.46
CA SER A 275 8.94 -9.49 -4.53
C SER A 275 10.20 -10.11 -5.16
N LYS A 276 10.44 -11.42 -4.97
CA LYS A 276 11.52 -12.17 -5.63
C LYS A 276 11.56 -12.05 -7.15
N ARG A 277 10.39 -11.88 -7.77
CA ARG A 277 10.23 -11.92 -9.23
C ARG A 277 10.49 -10.58 -9.90
N LEU A 278 10.49 -9.50 -9.13
CA LEU A 278 10.64 -8.14 -9.64
C LEU A 278 12.10 -7.81 -9.94
N SER A 279 12.33 -6.98 -10.96
CA SER A 279 13.59 -6.23 -11.10
C SER A 279 13.78 -5.25 -9.94
N ALA A 280 14.99 -4.72 -9.77
CA ALA A 280 15.25 -3.72 -8.74
C ALA A 280 14.42 -2.45 -8.96
N GLU A 281 14.32 -2.01 -10.22
CA GLU A 281 13.51 -0.87 -10.64
C GLU A 281 12.01 -1.14 -10.45
N GLU A 282 11.55 -2.35 -10.77
CA GLU A 282 10.16 -2.75 -10.52
C GLU A 282 9.86 -2.80 -9.02
N ALA A 283 10.78 -3.30 -8.19
CA ALA A 283 10.62 -3.31 -6.74
C ALA A 283 10.55 -1.91 -6.15
N LEU A 284 11.34 -0.96 -6.67
CA LEU A 284 11.31 0.44 -6.25
C LEU A 284 9.99 1.16 -6.53
N ILE A 285 9.21 0.70 -7.52
CA ILE A 285 7.89 1.26 -7.79
C ILE A 285 6.76 0.36 -7.32
N ASN A 286 7.06 -0.78 -6.69
CA ASN A 286 6.05 -1.73 -6.22
C ASN A 286 5.63 -1.43 -4.77
N ILE A 287 4.33 -1.24 -4.54
CA ILE A 287 3.77 -1.02 -3.20
C ILE A 287 4.09 -2.19 -2.27
N GLY A 288 3.91 -3.43 -2.75
CA GLY A 288 4.14 -4.63 -1.96
C GLY A 288 5.57 -4.76 -1.43
N SER A 289 6.57 -4.29 -2.19
CA SER A 289 7.98 -4.29 -1.78
C SER A 289 8.24 -3.34 -0.62
N HIS A 290 7.60 -2.16 -0.61
CA HIS A 290 7.69 -1.21 0.50
C HIS A 290 6.97 -1.75 1.74
N VAL A 291 5.76 -2.28 1.58
CA VAL A 291 5.03 -2.90 2.70
C VAL A 291 5.86 -4.00 3.35
N LEU A 292 6.47 -4.85 2.54
CA LEU A 292 7.33 -5.94 2.98
C LEU A 292 8.56 -5.44 3.76
N PHE A 293 9.26 -4.42 3.27
CA PHE A 293 10.42 -3.88 3.97
C PHE A 293 10.04 -3.13 5.25
N GLY A 294 8.92 -2.40 5.26
CA GLY A 294 8.37 -1.79 6.46
C GLY A 294 8.07 -2.84 7.53
N LEU A 295 7.50 -3.98 7.12
CA LEU A 295 7.25 -5.10 8.01
C LEU A 295 8.53 -5.72 8.55
N LEU A 296 9.55 -5.95 7.70
CA LEU A 296 10.83 -6.48 8.17
C LEU A 296 11.52 -5.55 9.17
N SER A 297 11.45 -4.23 8.94
CA SER A 297 12.03 -3.25 9.85
C SER A 297 11.35 -3.29 11.22
N PHE A 298 10.02 -3.44 11.23
CA PHE A 298 9.25 -3.57 12.45
C PHE A 298 9.53 -4.90 13.18
N LEU A 299 9.53 -6.03 12.46
CA LEU A 299 9.84 -7.33 13.05
C LEU A 299 11.26 -7.37 13.63
N ASN A 300 12.23 -6.72 12.97
CA ASN A 300 13.60 -6.65 13.46
C ASN A 300 13.70 -5.92 14.82
N GLU A 301 12.91 -4.86 15.04
CA GLU A 301 12.78 -4.19 16.34
C GLU A 301 12.23 -5.13 17.42
N LEU A 302 11.36 -6.05 17.01
CA LEU A 302 10.83 -7.12 17.85
C LEU A 302 11.75 -8.35 17.94
N HIS A 303 13.00 -8.25 17.46
CA HIS A 303 13.97 -9.34 17.40
C HIS A 303 13.52 -10.57 16.57
N VAL A 304 12.62 -10.36 15.61
CA VAL A 304 12.14 -11.35 14.65
C VAL A 304 12.66 -11.00 13.26
N PHE A 305 13.32 -11.91 12.58
CA PHE A 305 13.93 -11.63 11.27
C PHE A 305 13.91 -12.84 10.33
N ILE A 306 14.32 -12.63 9.09
CA ILE A 306 14.54 -13.69 8.10
C ILE A 306 16.05 -13.91 7.99
N ASP A 307 16.54 -15.05 8.44
CA ASP A 307 17.95 -15.41 8.24
C ASP A 307 18.21 -15.91 6.80
N GLU A 308 19.49 -16.01 6.43
CA GLU A 308 19.91 -16.44 5.10
C GLU A 308 19.40 -17.85 4.70
N LYS A 309 19.37 -18.79 5.66
CA LYS A 309 18.94 -20.18 5.41
C LYS A 309 17.44 -20.25 5.14
N HIS A 310 16.68 -19.36 5.76
CA HIS A 310 15.22 -19.29 5.70
C HIS A 310 14.72 -18.31 4.64
N ALA A 311 15.57 -17.42 4.13
CA ALA A 311 15.24 -16.41 3.13
C ALA A 311 14.63 -16.97 1.86
N ARG A 312 15.01 -18.18 1.44
CA ARG A 312 14.38 -18.81 0.25
C ARG A 312 12.88 -18.99 0.43
N LEU A 313 12.43 -19.32 1.63
CA LEU A 313 11.03 -19.63 1.94
C LEU A 313 10.32 -18.48 2.67
N GLY A 314 11.08 -17.52 3.22
CA GLY A 314 10.55 -16.39 3.98
C GLY A 314 10.08 -16.79 5.37
N TYR A 315 10.68 -17.82 5.97
CA TYR A 315 10.43 -18.18 7.37
C TYR A 315 11.09 -17.17 8.30
N LEU A 316 10.40 -16.92 9.40
CA LEU A 316 10.85 -16.02 10.45
C LEU A 316 11.60 -16.80 11.53
N VAL A 317 12.55 -16.13 12.17
CA VAL A 317 13.33 -16.66 13.28
C VAL A 317 13.34 -15.59 14.36
N GLU A 318 13.12 -16.03 15.61
CA GLU A 318 13.23 -15.17 16.78
C GLU A 318 14.65 -15.26 17.36
N LYS A 319 15.23 -14.12 17.70
CA LYS A 319 16.50 -14.08 18.43
C LYS A 319 16.23 -14.35 19.91
N HIS A 320 16.82 -15.41 20.44
CA HIS A 320 16.92 -15.60 21.88
C HIS A 320 18.32 -15.17 22.30
N ASP A 321 18.40 -14.13 23.14
CA ASP A 321 19.66 -13.65 23.75
C ASP A 321 20.26 -14.63 24.75
#